data_AF-A0A133ZF90-F1
#
_entry.id   AF-A0A133ZF90-F1
#
_cell.length_a   1.000
_cell.length_b   1.000
_cell.length_c   1.000
_cell.angle_alpha   90.00
_cell.angle_beta   90.00
_cell.angle_gamma   90.00
#
_symmetry.space_group_name_H-M   'P 1'
#
loop_
_entity.id
_entity.type
_entity.pdbx_description
1 polymer ?
#
loop_
_entity_poly.entity_id
_entity_poly.type
_entity_poly.pdbx_seq_one_letter_code
_entity_poly.pdbx_strand_id
1 'polypeptide(L)'
;MINMNKLEKYKKEIGFRISILLLLCILALLAVVIGNFYLKYTFPLKEDMTDYVVGFFIGLELVSVFYMSIFMKAYRNRDILEKMYTKETDEREIVIKMKSGENIIPIFSMVIVIVSLIVAYVSYEAFLALMIVAFAQIIFSKLLKVYWSKKI
;
A
#
# COMPACT_ATOMS: atom_id res chain seq x y z
N MET A 1 -9.31 -30.65 -3.12
CA MET A 1 -9.62 -30.17 -4.48
C MET A 1 -10.45 -28.89 -4.34
N ILE A 2 -9.89 -27.73 -4.68
CA ILE A 2 -10.61 -26.45 -4.59
C ILE A 2 -11.70 -26.42 -5.66
N ASN A 3 -12.91 -26.00 -5.28
CA ASN A 3 -14.03 -25.87 -6.21
C ASN A 3 -13.69 -24.83 -7.29
N MET A 4 -13.75 -25.22 -8.57
CA MET A 4 -13.40 -24.37 -9.73
C MET A 4 -14.13 -23.01 -9.70
N ASN A 5 -15.40 -22.99 -9.29
CA ASN A 5 -16.18 -21.75 -9.17
C ASN A 5 -15.63 -20.77 -8.11
N LYS A 6 -14.98 -21.26 -7.06
CA LYS A 6 -14.37 -20.40 -6.03
C LYS A 6 -13.06 -19.78 -6.52
N LEU A 7 -12.25 -20.56 -7.22
CA LEU A 7 -10.97 -20.11 -7.78
C LEU A 7 -11.17 -19.07 -8.89
N GLU A 8 -12.20 -19.21 -9.73
CA GLU A 8 -12.53 -18.21 -10.76
C GLU A 8 -13.01 -16.89 -10.16
N LYS A 9 -13.82 -16.92 -9.10
CA LYS A 9 -14.20 -15.71 -8.36
C LYS A 9 -12.97 -15.00 -7.78
N TYR A 10 -12.06 -15.77 -7.18
CA TYR A 10 -10.81 -15.23 -6.64
C TYR A 10 -9.90 -14.65 -7.74
N LYS A 11 -9.85 -15.29 -8.93
CA LYS A 11 -9.15 -14.73 -10.09
C LYS A 11 -9.69 -13.36 -10.50
N LYS A 12 -11.02 -13.20 -10.52
CA LYS A 12 -11.68 -11.93 -10.82
C LYS A 12 -11.34 -10.86 -9.77
N GLU A 13 -11.29 -11.25 -8.50
CA GLU A 13 -10.89 -10.36 -7.41
C GLU A 13 -9.43 -9.90 -7.54
N ILE A 14 -8.50 -10.80 -7.86
CA ILE A 14 -7.10 -10.44 -8.15
C ILE A 14 -7.00 -9.49 -9.35
N GLY A 15 -7.79 -9.74 -10.41
CA GLY A 15 -7.90 -8.82 -11.55
C GLY A 15 -8.36 -7.42 -11.13
N PHE A 16 -9.36 -7.33 -10.26
CA PHE A 16 -9.83 -6.06 -9.71
C PHE A 16 -8.78 -5.36 -8.83
N ARG A 17 -8.07 -6.11 -7.98
CA ARG A 17 -6.94 -5.59 -7.17
C ARG A 17 -5.84 -5.01 -8.07
N ILE A 18 -5.52 -5.66 -9.20
CA ILE A 18 -4.58 -5.14 -10.21
C ILE A 18 -5.10 -3.84 -10.83
N SER A 19 -6.37 -3.77 -11.21
CA SER A 19 -6.97 -2.54 -11.77
C SER A 19 -6.92 -1.37 -10.79
N ILE A 20 -7.15 -1.60 -9.49
CA ILE A 20 -7.01 -0.56 -8.46
C ILE A 20 -5.56 -0.08 -8.37
N LEU A 21 -4.59 -0.99 -8.34
CA LEU A 21 -3.16 -0.63 -8.29
C LEU A 21 -2.76 0.17 -9.54
N LEU A 22 -3.28 -0.18 -10.72
CA LEU A 22 -3.05 0.57 -11.96
C LEU A 22 -3.61 1.99 -11.87
N LEU A 23 -4.86 2.14 -11.42
CA LEU A 23 -5.49 3.44 -11.20
C LEU A 23 -4.65 4.30 -10.25
N LEU A 24 -4.20 3.72 -9.15
CA LEU A 24 -3.38 4.39 -8.15
C LEU A 24 -2.01 4.82 -8.71
N CYS A 25 -1.35 3.99 -9.53
CA CYS A 25 -0.13 4.39 -10.24
C CYS A 25 -0.37 5.57 -11.19
N ILE A 26 -1.47 5.56 -11.95
CA ILE A 26 -1.79 6.67 -12.87
C ILE A 26 -2.02 7.98 -12.10
N LEU A 27 -2.75 7.92 -10.99
CA LEU A 27 -3.00 9.09 -10.14
C LEU A 27 -1.71 9.61 -9.51
N ALA A 28 -0.83 8.72 -9.05
CA ALA A 28 0.48 9.09 -8.51
C ALA A 28 1.36 9.76 -9.57
N LEU A 29 1.40 9.21 -10.80
CA LEU A 29 2.17 9.79 -11.90
C LEU A 29 1.66 11.18 -12.26
N LEU A 30 0.34 11.36 -12.32
CA LEU A 30 -0.25 12.68 -12.54
C LEU A 30 0.13 13.66 -11.43
N ALA A 31 0.11 13.23 -10.16
CA ALA A 31 0.53 14.06 -9.04
C ALA A 31 2.02 14.46 -9.14
N VAL A 32 2.90 13.55 -9.55
CA VAL A 32 4.33 13.83 -9.76
C VAL A 32 4.55 14.82 -10.91
N VAL A 33 3.87 14.64 -12.04
CA VAL A 33 3.97 15.55 -13.20
C VAL A 33 3.46 16.93 -12.82
N ILE A 34 2.29 17.04 -12.19
CA ILE A 34 1.73 18.33 -11.75
C ILE A 34 2.63 18.99 -10.70
N GLY A 35 3.14 18.23 -9.73
CA GLY A 35 4.06 18.71 -8.70
C GLY A 35 5.32 19.34 -9.30
N ASN A 36 6.03 18.57 -10.14
CA ASN A 36 7.31 19.00 -10.71
C ASN A 36 7.18 20.06 -11.81
N PHE A 37 6.20 19.93 -12.71
CA PHE A 37 6.10 20.79 -13.89
C PHE A 37 5.17 21.99 -13.72
N TYR A 38 4.22 21.94 -12.78
CA TYR A 38 3.26 23.03 -12.58
C TYR A 38 3.46 23.76 -11.25
N LEU A 39 3.40 23.04 -10.13
CA LEU A 39 3.45 23.65 -8.80
C LEU A 39 4.82 24.25 -8.48
N LYS A 40 5.92 23.56 -8.82
CA LYS A 40 7.28 24.04 -8.59
C LYS A 40 7.60 25.38 -9.28
N TYR A 41 7.02 25.61 -10.47
CA TYR A 41 7.23 26.83 -11.24
C TYR A 41 6.24 27.95 -10.88
N THR A 42 5.00 27.61 -10.51
CA THR A 42 3.94 28.59 -10.26
C THR A 42 3.97 29.13 -8.83
N PHE A 43 4.35 28.28 -7.86
CA PHE A 43 4.42 28.63 -6.44
C PHE A 43 5.78 28.20 -5.88
N PRO A 44 6.84 29.02 -6.04
CA PRO A 44 8.12 28.75 -5.39
C PRO A 44 7.94 28.88 -3.88
N LEU A 45 7.70 27.76 -3.21
CA LEU A 45 7.65 27.68 -1.75
C LEU A 45 9.08 27.89 -1.19
N LYS A 46 9.18 28.50 0.00
CA LYS A 46 10.46 28.79 0.68
C LYS A 46 11.27 27.54 1.03
N GLU A 47 10.61 26.40 1.15
CA GLU A 47 11.19 25.07 1.36
C GLU A 47 10.67 24.15 0.25
N ASP A 48 11.52 23.25 -0.25
CA ASP A 48 11.22 22.30 -1.34
C ASP A 48 10.25 21.17 -0.90
N MET A 49 9.11 21.52 -0.29
CA MET A 49 8.04 20.60 0.09
C MET A 49 7.55 19.75 -1.07
N THR A 50 7.53 20.36 -2.26
CA THR A 50 7.16 19.71 -3.51
C THR A 50 8.04 18.48 -3.78
N ASP A 51 9.34 18.56 -3.48
CA ASP A 51 10.27 17.46 -3.74
C ASP A 51 10.03 16.27 -2.78
N TYR A 52 9.63 16.54 -1.53
CA TYR A 52 9.22 15.49 -0.59
C TYR A 52 7.91 14.81 -0.99
N VAL A 53 6.90 15.59 -1.39
CA VAL A 53 5.62 15.05 -1.86
C VAL A 53 5.81 14.22 -3.12
N VAL A 54 6.62 14.71 -4.07
CA VAL A 54 7.02 13.97 -5.27
C VAL A 54 7.73 12.66 -4.89
N GLY A 55 8.71 12.72 -3.98
CA GLY A 55 9.43 11.53 -3.51
C GLY A 55 8.51 10.48 -2.88
N PHE A 56 7.49 10.91 -2.12
CA PHE A 56 6.48 10.03 -1.57
C PHE A 56 5.66 9.32 -2.66
N PHE A 57 5.18 10.05 -3.68
CA PHE A 57 4.41 9.45 -4.78
C PHE A 57 5.26 8.49 -5.63
N ILE A 58 6.53 8.80 -5.87
CA ILE A 58 7.47 7.86 -6.53
C ILE A 58 7.62 6.58 -5.72
N GLY A 59 7.80 6.69 -4.39
CA GLY A 59 7.87 5.52 -3.52
C GLY A 59 6.60 4.68 -3.55
N LEU A 60 5.45 5.34 -3.54
CA LEU A 60 4.12 4.71 -3.63
C LEU A 60 3.91 4.00 -4.98
N GLU A 61 4.39 4.56 -6.09
CA GLU A 61 4.41 3.90 -7.40
C GLU A 61 5.26 2.63 -7.40
N LEU A 62 6.49 2.70 -6.88
CA LEU A 62 7.39 1.54 -6.81
C LEU A 62 6.76 0.38 -6.04
N VAL A 63 6.16 0.67 -4.88
CA VAL A 63 5.44 -0.33 -4.07
C VAL A 63 4.25 -0.90 -4.85
N SER A 64 3.50 -0.05 -5.53
CA SER A 64 2.30 -0.45 -6.27
C SER A 64 2.64 -1.35 -7.46
N VAL A 65 3.69 -1.00 -8.23
CA VAL A 65 4.22 -1.81 -9.32
C VAL A 65 4.76 -3.15 -8.81
N PHE A 66 5.46 -3.15 -7.66
CA PHE A 66 5.94 -4.39 -7.04
C PHE A 66 4.80 -5.34 -6.72
N TYR A 67 3.76 -4.89 -5.99
CA TYR A 67 2.60 -5.72 -5.68
C TYR A 67 1.81 -6.14 -6.92
N MET A 68 1.66 -5.23 -7.89
CA MET A 68 1.01 -5.53 -9.16
C MET A 68 1.74 -6.65 -9.91
N SER A 69 3.07 -6.67 -9.89
CA SER A 69 3.87 -7.73 -10.52
C SER A 69 3.58 -9.11 -9.90
N ILE A 70 3.42 -9.16 -8.56
CA ILE A 70 3.08 -10.38 -7.82
C ILE A 70 1.67 -10.85 -8.20
N PHE A 71 0.69 -9.94 -8.20
CA PHE A 71 -0.68 -10.27 -8.56
C PHE A 71 -0.81 -10.66 -10.02
N MET A 72 -0.05 -10.04 -10.93
CA MET A 72 -0.07 -10.38 -12.35
C MET A 72 0.54 -11.76 -12.60
N LYS A 73 1.60 -12.14 -11.87
CA LYS A 73 2.13 -13.51 -11.88
C LYS A 73 1.08 -14.51 -11.39
N ALA A 74 0.37 -14.20 -10.30
CA ALA A 74 -0.73 -15.05 -9.80
C ALA A 74 -1.91 -15.12 -10.77
N TYR A 75 -2.25 -14.02 -11.44
CA TYR A 75 -3.35 -13.98 -12.39
C TYR A 75 -3.11 -14.86 -13.63
N ARG A 76 -1.84 -14.96 -14.05
CA ARG A 76 -1.42 -15.77 -15.21
C ARG A 76 -1.16 -17.24 -14.86
N ASN A 77 -0.69 -17.54 -13.64
CA ASN A 77 -0.32 -18.88 -13.21
C ASN A 77 -1.31 -19.46 -12.20
N ARG A 78 -2.00 -20.55 -12.60
CA ARG A 78 -3.01 -21.22 -11.78
C ARG A 78 -2.47 -21.76 -10.46
N ASP A 79 -1.26 -22.32 -10.45
CA ASP A 79 -0.66 -22.90 -9.23
C ASP A 79 -0.35 -21.82 -8.20
N ILE A 80 0.13 -20.66 -8.67
CA ILE A 80 0.38 -19.50 -7.81
C ILE A 80 -0.95 -18.94 -7.28
N LEU A 81 -1.97 -18.85 -8.13
CA LEU A 81 -3.30 -18.39 -7.74
C LEU A 81 -3.92 -19.30 -6.66
N GLU A 82 -3.82 -20.62 -6.85
CA GLU A 82 -4.32 -21.62 -5.91
C GLU A 82 -3.58 -21.51 -4.58
N LYS A 83 -2.25 -21.42 -4.62
CA LYS A 83 -1.42 -21.23 -3.41
C LYS A 83 -1.79 -19.96 -2.64
N MET A 84 -2.03 -18.85 -3.34
CA MET A 84 -2.46 -17.61 -2.70
C MET A 84 -3.86 -17.75 -2.09
N TYR A 85 -4.80 -18.39 -2.80
CA TYR A 85 -6.15 -18.62 -2.31
C TYR A 85 -6.16 -19.48 -1.04
N THR A 86 -5.43 -20.59 -1.04
CA THR A 86 -5.30 -21.48 0.13
C THR A 86 -4.73 -20.72 1.31
N LYS A 87 -3.70 -19.92 1.09
CA LYS A 87 -3.07 -19.11 2.12
C LYS A 87 -4.01 -18.04 2.69
N GLU A 88 -4.77 -17.35 1.84
CA GLU A 88 -5.70 -16.30 2.26
C GLU A 88 -6.91 -16.85 3.01
N THR A 89 -7.31 -18.10 2.72
CA THR A 89 -8.44 -18.79 3.35
C THR A 89 -8.03 -19.63 4.57
N ASP A 90 -6.74 -19.74 4.88
CA ASP A 90 -6.25 -20.51 6.03
C ASP A 90 -6.70 -19.86 7.35
N GLU A 91 -7.40 -20.62 8.18
CA GLU A 91 -7.89 -20.17 9.49
C GLU A 91 -6.77 -19.64 10.39
N ARG A 92 -5.58 -20.26 10.35
CA ARG A 92 -4.42 -19.81 11.13
C ARG A 92 -3.98 -18.43 10.68
N GLU A 93 -3.93 -18.20 9.37
CA GLU A 93 -3.54 -16.90 8.81
C GLU A 93 -4.56 -15.81 9.15
N ILE A 94 -5.86 -16.13 9.12
CA ILE A 94 -6.92 -15.21 9.54
C ILE A 94 -6.75 -14.82 11.02
N VAL A 95 -6.52 -15.78 11.91
CA VAL A 95 -6.32 -15.51 13.35
C VAL A 95 -5.06 -14.67 13.59
N ILE A 96 -3.95 -14.97 12.89
CA ILE A 96 -2.71 -14.18 12.97
C ILE A 96 -2.97 -12.74 12.52
N LYS A 97 -3.67 -12.53 11.40
CA LYS A 97 -4.03 -11.19 10.88
C LYS A 97 -4.87 -10.40 11.88
N MET A 98 -5.87 -11.04 12.50
CA MET A 98 -6.71 -10.42 13.52
C MET A 98 -5.91 -10.00 14.77
N LYS A 99 -5.03 -10.87 15.28
CA LYS A 99 -4.22 -10.58 16.48
C LYS A 99 -3.09 -9.58 16.24
N SER A 100 -2.52 -9.56 15.04
CA SER A 100 -1.44 -8.64 14.67
C SER A 100 -1.94 -7.27 14.22
N GLY A 101 -3.25 -7.09 14.06
CA GLY A 101 -3.83 -5.87 13.50
C GLY A 101 -3.44 -5.62 12.05
N GLU A 102 -2.99 -6.65 11.31
CA GLU A 102 -2.46 -6.50 9.94
C GLU A 102 -3.46 -5.87 8.97
N ASN A 103 -4.76 -6.01 9.23
CA ASN A 103 -5.79 -5.39 8.38
C ASN A 103 -6.12 -3.96 8.81
N ILE A 104 -6.04 -3.63 10.10
CA ILE A 104 -6.52 -2.35 10.64
C ILE A 104 -5.41 -1.30 10.70
N ILE A 105 -4.19 -1.71 11.07
CA ILE A 105 -3.05 -0.80 11.26
C ILE A 105 -2.69 -0.07 9.96
N PRO A 106 -2.63 -0.73 8.79
CA PRO A 106 -2.39 -0.03 7.52
C PRO A 106 -3.48 0.99 7.17
N ILE A 107 -4.75 0.74 7.54
CA ILE A 107 -5.85 1.68 7.31
C ILE A 107 -5.62 2.96 8.12
N PHE A 108 -5.34 2.82 9.42
CA PHE A 108 -4.99 3.98 10.27
C PHE A 108 -3.74 4.70 9.77
N SER A 109 -2.72 3.95 9.34
CA SER A 109 -1.49 4.53 8.77
C SER A 109 -1.79 5.35 7.52
N MET A 110 -2.71 4.88 6.67
CA MET A 110 -3.14 5.60 5.46
C MET A 110 -3.88 6.90 5.79
N VAL A 111 -4.71 6.90 6.84
CA VAL A 111 -5.35 8.14 7.33
C VAL A 111 -4.30 9.15 7.80
N ILE A 112 -3.28 8.71 8.55
CA ILE A 112 -2.18 9.58 9.01
C ILE A 112 -1.42 10.17 7.83
N VAL A 113 -1.16 9.38 6.77
CA VAL A 113 -0.50 9.87 5.55
C VAL A 113 -1.36 10.95 4.86
N ILE A 114 -2.67 10.78 4.77
CA ILE A 114 -3.54 11.81 4.17
C ILE A 114 -3.51 13.10 5.02
N VAL A 115 -3.56 12.97 6.34
CA VAL A 115 -3.47 14.12 7.26
C VAL A 115 -2.10 14.80 7.16
N SER A 116 -1.02 14.03 7.04
CA SER A 116 0.33 14.58 6.94
C SER A 116 0.50 15.43 5.68
N LEU A 117 -0.09 15.02 4.54
CA LEU A 117 -0.07 15.82 3.31
C LEU A 117 -0.74 17.19 3.46
N ILE A 118 -1.77 17.30 4.31
CA ILE A 118 -2.42 18.59 4.62
C ILE A 118 -1.52 19.41 5.55
N VAL A 119 -0.98 18.76 6.60
CA VAL A 119 -0.10 19.39 7.60
C VAL A 119 1.22 19.87 7.00
N ALA A 120 1.68 19.27 5.90
CA ALA A 120 2.88 19.70 5.18
C ALA A 120 2.86 21.17 4.75
N TYR A 121 1.68 21.75 4.53
CA TYR A 121 1.53 23.16 4.19
C TYR A 121 1.53 24.10 5.43
N VAL A 122 1.52 23.53 6.63
CA VAL A 122 1.54 24.27 7.91
C VAL A 122 2.90 24.17 8.59
N SER A 123 3.47 22.97 8.69
CA SER A 123 4.78 22.74 9.31
C SER A 123 5.46 21.48 8.75
N TYR A 124 6.70 21.65 8.28
CA TYR A 124 7.54 20.55 7.82
C TYR A 124 7.80 19.49 8.89
N GLU A 125 8.13 19.97 10.10
CA GLU A 125 8.49 19.12 11.24
C GLU A 125 7.31 18.22 11.62
N ALA A 126 6.09 18.78 11.63
CA ALA A 126 4.88 18.03 11.91
C ALA A 126 4.56 17.02 10.80
N PHE A 127 4.76 17.37 9.53
CA PHE A 127 4.64 16.43 8.41
C PHE A 127 5.60 15.24 8.56
N LEU A 128 6.89 15.51 8.78
CA LEU A 128 7.89 14.45 8.94
C LEU A 128 7.56 13.53 10.12
N ALA A 129 7.18 14.10 11.27
CA ALA A 129 6.81 13.31 12.43
C ALA A 129 5.64 12.36 12.13
N LEU A 130 4.60 12.83 11.46
CA LEU A 130 3.44 12.02 11.08
C LEU A 130 3.82 10.92 10.07
N MET A 131 4.68 11.22 9.10
CA MET A 131 5.18 10.23 8.14
C MET A 131 5.97 9.11 8.84
N ILE A 132 6.87 9.47 9.75
CA ILE A 132 7.64 8.50 10.54
C ILE A 132 6.70 7.60 11.37
N VAL A 133 5.69 8.18 12.02
CA VAL A 133 4.71 7.43 12.79
C VAL A 133 3.94 6.45 11.90
N ALA A 134 3.47 6.86 10.72
CA ALA A 134 2.76 5.99 9.80
C ALA A 134 3.62 4.79 9.35
N PHE A 135 4.89 5.03 9.00
CA PHE A 135 5.80 3.94 8.62
C PHE A 135 6.12 3.02 9.80
N ALA A 136 6.36 3.58 10.99
CA ALA A 136 6.61 2.81 12.20
C ALA A 136 5.43 1.90 12.55
N GLN A 137 4.19 2.38 12.40
CA GLN A 137 2.97 1.58 12.58
C GLN A 137 2.92 0.38 11.63
N ILE A 138 3.20 0.58 10.34
CA ILE A 138 3.21 -0.51 9.35
C ILE A 138 4.30 -1.54 9.71
N ILE A 139 5.51 -1.09 10.06
CA ILE A 139 6.60 -1.97 10.48
C ILE A 139 6.21 -2.77 11.72
N PHE A 140 5.64 -2.11 12.73
CA PHE A 140 5.22 -2.76 13.97
C PHE A 140 4.13 -3.81 13.72
N SER A 141 3.18 -3.54 12.83
CA SER A 141 2.18 -4.52 12.41
C SER A 141 2.81 -5.76 11.77
N LYS A 142 3.83 -5.58 10.90
CA LYS A 142 4.58 -6.70 10.30
C LYS A 142 5.38 -7.47 11.33
N LEU A 143 6.01 -6.80 12.29
CA LEU A 143 6.72 -7.46 13.40
C LEU A 143 5.76 -8.29 14.26
N LEU A 144 4.60 -7.75 14.61
CA LEU A 144 3.56 -8.48 15.33
C LEU A 144 3.06 -9.70 14.56
N LYS A 145 2.89 -9.59 13.25
CA LYS A 145 2.54 -10.74 12.40
C LYS A 145 3.59 -11.84 12.50
N VAL A 146 4.87 -11.50 12.37
CA VAL A 146 5.98 -12.47 12.49
C VAL A 146 6.00 -13.11 13.87
N TYR A 147 5.79 -12.33 14.93
CA TYR A 147 5.72 -12.83 16.30
C TYR A 147 4.58 -13.84 16.48
N TRP A 148 3.35 -13.48 16.09
CA TRP A 148 2.18 -14.36 16.23
C TRP A 148 2.28 -15.61 15.34
N SER A 149 2.88 -15.49 14.15
CA SER A 149 3.12 -16.62 13.26
C SER A 149 4.13 -17.64 13.78
N LYS A 150 5.03 -17.24 14.70
CA LYS A 150 5.95 -18.19 15.36
C LYS A 150 5.34 -18.83 16.61
N LYS A 151 4.32 -18.19 17.18
CA LYS A 151 3.68 -18.61 18.44
C LYS A 151 2.49 -19.54 18.23
N ILE A 152 1.80 -19.45 17.10
CA ILE A 152 0.62 -20.25 16.71
C ILE A 152 1.07 -21.32 15.71
#